data_AF-A0A7W5L0P7-F1
#
_entry.id   AF-A0A7W5L0P7-F1
#
_cell.length_a   1.000
_cell.length_b   1.000
_cell.length_c   1.000
_cell.angle_alpha   90.00
_cell.angle_beta   90.00
_cell.angle_gamma   90.00
#
_symmetry.space_group_name_H-M   'P 1'
#
loop_
_entity.id
_entity.type
_entity.pdbx_description
1 polymer ?
#
loop_
_entity_poly.entity_id
_entity_poly.type
_entity_poly.pdbx_seq_one_letter_code
_entity_poly.pdbx_strand_id
1 'polypeptide(L)'
;MKAMSAISRSLFSAMLIIGLLPDGAAYAQSAGCAISRAANGNQIFRCPGGVNITTERGASFRLTDRNRDGSPDSLSLRSKAALVDVDSSQHRGGFQVVTPQAIAAVRGTQWAVDVKGGTTSVLVTRGRVGVRRPAGPAVTLGPGEGVDVTRGTAALTVRTWPAPRVAALLSRLGQ
;
A
#
# COMPACT_ATOMS: atom_id res chain seq x y z
N MET A 1 55.39 59.94 -34.93
CA MET A 1 54.39 60.77 -34.22
C MET A 1 53.16 59.91 -33.97
N LYS A 2 52.55 60.07 -32.80
CA LYS A 2 51.49 59.24 -32.20
C LYS A 2 50.28 58.96 -33.12
N ALA A 3 49.71 57.76 -33.04
CA ALA A 3 48.28 57.56 -32.72
C ALA A 3 47.97 56.07 -32.47
N MET A 4 47.28 55.82 -31.35
CA MET A 4 46.73 54.56 -30.87
C MET A 4 45.43 54.17 -31.62
N SER A 5 44.96 52.92 -31.41
CA SER A 5 43.56 52.41 -31.49
C SER A 5 43.45 51.18 -32.43
N ALA A 6 42.77 50.06 -32.14
CA ALA A 6 41.99 49.62 -30.99
C ALA A 6 41.89 48.08 -30.97
N ILE A 7 41.58 47.58 -29.78
CA ILE A 7 41.27 46.20 -29.39
C ILE A 7 39.95 45.74 -30.03
N SER A 8 39.89 44.50 -30.54
CA SER A 8 38.62 43.78 -30.69
C SER A 8 38.78 42.33 -30.23
N ARG A 9 38.34 42.06 -29.01
CA ARG A 9 38.14 40.72 -28.44
C ARG A 9 36.64 40.42 -28.59
N SER A 10 36.26 39.64 -29.58
CA SER A 10 34.88 39.12 -29.68
C SER A 10 34.66 38.01 -28.64
N LEU A 11 33.98 38.37 -27.56
CA LEU A 11 33.35 37.43 -26.63
C LEU A 11 31.95 37.12 -27.15
N PHE A 12 31.73 35.91 -27.68
CA PHE A 12 30.40 35.39 -27.96
C PHE A 12 29.77 34.94 -26.63
N SER A 13 28.95 35.79 -26.02
CA SER A 13 28.08 35.40 -24.91
C SER A 13 26.90 34.58 -25.42
N ALA A 14 26.94 33.27 -25.20
CA ALA A 14 25.78 32.39 -25.37
C ALA A 14 24.85 32.51 -24.15
N MET A 15 23.72 33.20 -24.33
CA MET A 15 22.69 33.33 -23.29
C MET A 15 21.83 32.06 -23.26
N LEU A 16 22.12 31.16 -22.31
CA LEU A 16 21.34 29.95 -22.05
C LEU A 16 20.10 30.32 -21.22
N ILE A 17 18.96 30.49 -21.88
CA ILE A 17 17.65 30.64 -21.21
C ILE A 17 17.23 29.26 -20.69
N ILE A 18 17.40 29.03 -19.38
CA ILE A 18 16.88 27.85 -18.69
C ILE A 18 15.39 28.08 -18.44
N GLY A 19 14.54 27.41 -19.23
CA GLY A 19 13.10 27.42 -19.03
C GLY A 19 12.72 26.74 -17.71
N LEU A 20 12.00 27.47 -16.86
CA LEU A 20 11.28 26.94 -15.70
C LEU A 20 10.12 26.06 -16.21
N LEU A 21 10.31 24.73 -16.15
CA LEU A 21 9.19 23.79 -16.26
C LEU A 21 8.47 23.76 -14.90
N PRO A 22 7.14 23.91 -14.85
CA PRO A 22 6.39 23.73 -13.62
C PRO A 22 6.47 22.26 -13.19
N ASP A 23 6.90 22.04 -11.94
CA ASP A 23 6.92 20.73 -11.30
C ASP A 23 5.48 20.18 -11.19
N GLY A 24 5.04 19.47 -12.22
CA GLY A 24 3.87 18.62 -12.13
C GLY A 24 4.12 17.63 -11.00
N ALA A 25 3.37 17.75 -9.90
CA ALA A 25 3.45 16.84 -8.78
C ALA A 25 3.43 15.40 -9.30
N ALA A 26 4.45 14.61 -8.96
CA ALA A 26 4.58 13.24 -9.43
C ALA A 26 3.47 12.36 -8.81
N TYR A 27 2.28 12.34 -9.41
CA TYR A 27 1.16 11.47 -9.08
C TYR A 27 1.42 10.03 -9.58
N ALA A 28 2.56 9.43 -9.27
CA ALA A 28 2.92 8.14 -9.85
C ALA A 28 2.79 6.95 -8.90
N GLN A 29 2.41 7.14 -7.63
CA GLN A 29 2.46 6.04 -6.64
C GLN A 29 1.33 6.02 -5.60
N SER A 30 0.52 7.09 -5.47
CA SER A 30 -0.41 7.20 -4.34
C SER A 30 -1.80 6.63 -4.59
N ALA A 31 -2.16 6.31 -5.83
CA ALA A 31 -3.52 5.86 -6.21
C ALA A 31 -4.63 6.77 -5.62
N GLY A 32 -4.40 8.09 -5.61
CA GLY A 32 -5.34 9.07 -5.05
C GLY A 32 -5.22 9.30 -3.54
N CYS A 33 -4.40 8.53 -2.83
CA CYS A 33 -4.26 8.65 -1.37
C CYS A 33 -3.33 9.80 -0.95
N ALA A 34 -3.66 10.43 0.18
CA ALA A 34 -2.72 11.26 0.93
C ALA A 34 -1.75 10.36 1.71
N ILE A 35 -0.45 10.55 1.51
CA ILE A 35 0.59 9.71 2.11
C ILE A 35 1.24 10.45 3.28
N SER A 36 1.43 9.76 4.40
CA SER A 36 2.24 10.22 5.53
C SER A 36 3.15 9.10 6.03
N ARG A 37 4.16 9.45 6.84
CA ARG A 37 5.06 8.49 7.48
C ARG A 37 4.87 8.53 8.99
N ALA A 38 4.79 7.36 9.61
CA ALA A 38 4.75 7.22 11.05
C ALA A 38 6.16 7.24 11.66
N ALA A 39 6.27 7.50 12.96
CA ALA A 39 7.55 7.55 13.68
C ALA A 39 8.34 6.24 13.62
N ASN A 40 7.66 5.09 13.55
CA ASN A 40 8.28 3.77 13.39
C ASN A 40 8.75 3.46 11.95
N GLY A 41 8.58 4.41 11.02
CA GLY A 41 8.95 4.30 9.61
C GLY A 41 7.89 3.68 8.70
N ASN A 42 6.72 3.33 9.23
CA ASN A 42 5.60 2.84 8.42
C ASN A 42 5.04 3.95 7.53
N GLN A 43 4.44 3.56 6.40
CA GLN A 43 3.72 4.50 5.55
C GLN A 43 2.22 4.37 5.80
N ILE A 44 1.55 5.51 5.93
CA ILE A 44 0.10 5.59 6.14
C ILE A 44 -0.51 6.28 4.91
N PHE A 45 -1.44 5.60 4.27
CA PHE A 45 -2.22 6.05 3.12
C PHE A 45 -3.64 6.33 3.59
N ARG A 46 -4.06 7.60 3.48
CA ARG A 46 -5.44 8.02 3.70
C ARG A 46 -6.07 8.27 2.34
N CYS A 47 -6.87 7.33 1.88
CA CYS A 47 -7.43 7.34 0.53
C CYS A 47 -8.88 7.87 0.53
N PRO A 48 -9.34 8.44 -0.59
CA PRO A 48 -10.74 8.79 -0.76
C PRO A 48 -11.68 7.60 -0.48
N GLY A 49 -12.93 7.86 -0.10
CA GLY A 49 -13.90 6.79 0.14
C GLY A 49 -13.60 5.93 1.38
N GLY A 50 -12.92 6.48 2.39
CA GLY A 50 -12.78 5.86 3.71
C GLY A 50 -11.81 4.67 3.80
N VAL A 51 -10.86 4.57 2.87
CA VAL A 51 -9.84 3.51 2.88
C VAL A 51 -8.56 4.04 3.54
N ASN A 52 -8.15 3.42 4.64
CA ASN A 52 -6.90 3.72 5.33
C ASN A 52 -5.99 2.49 5.30
N ILE A 53 -4.73 2.68 4.90
CA ILE A 53 -3.77 1.58 4.76
C ILE A 53 -2.48 1.97 5.49
N THR A 54 -2.01 1.12 6.39
CA THR A 54 -0.68 1.26 6.99
C THR A 54 0.19 0.12 6.51
N THR A 55 1.32 0.43 5.86
CA THR A 55 2.29 -0.57 5.42
C THR A 55 3.52 -0.56 6.32
N GLU A 56 3.99 -1.76 6.68
CA GLU A 56 5.24 -1.92 7.42
C GLU A 56 6.39 -1.30 6.62
N ARG A 57 7.31 -0.62 7.31
CA ARG A 57 8.56 -0.13 6.73
C ARG A 57 9.26 -1.20 5.88
N GLY A 58 9.48 -0.87 4.60
CA GLY A 58 10.15 -1.76 3.64
C GLY A 58 9.23 -2.82 3.00
N ALA A 59 7.92 -2.73 3.18
CA ALA A 59 6.97 -3.56 2.45
C ALA A 59 7.07 -3.33 0.94
N SER A 60 6.99 -4.41 0.16
CA SER A 60 6.86 -4.35 -1.30
C SER A 60 5.39 -4.50 -1.67
N PHE A 61 4.80 -3.43 -2.23
CA PHE A 61 3.39 -3.41 -2.56
C PHE A 61 3.06 -2.51 -3.76
N ARG A 62 1.83 -2.63 -4.26
CA ARG A 62 1.23 -1.74 -5.25
C ARG A 62 -0.25 -1.52 -4.93
N LEU A 63 -0.67 -0.26 -4.90
CA LEU A 63 -2.08 0.10 -4.88
C LEU A 63 -2.60 0.21 -6.32
N THR A 64 -3.83 -0.25 -6.53
CA THR A 64 -4.51 -0.17 -7.82
C THR A 64 -5.93 0.31 -7.59
N ASP A 65 -6.33 1.30 -8.39
CA ASP A 65 -7.71 1.73 -8.58
C ASP A 65 -8.18 1.18 -9.95
N ARG A 66 -8.91 0.06 -9.91
CA ARG A 66 -9.37 -0.65 -11.13
C ARG A 66 -10.65 -0.05 -11.69
N ASN A 67 -11.52 0.48 -10.83
CA ASN A 67 -12.79 1.09 -11.20
C ASN A 67 -12.65 2.58 -11.56
N ARG A 68 -11.45 3.16 -11.38
CA ARG A 68 -11.08 4.55 -11.72
C ARG A 68 -11.94 5.58 -11.01
N ASP A 69 -12.28 5.32 -9.75
CA ASP A 69 -13.09 6.23 -8.92
C ASP A 69 -12.24 7.20 -8.07
N GLY A 70 -10.90 7.12 -8.19
CA GLY A 70 -9.96 7.94 -7.45
C GLY A 70 -9.55 7.35 -6.10
N SER A 71 -10.02 6.17 -5.73
CA SER A 71 -9.61 5.42 -4.54
C SER A 71 -9.13 4.02 -4.92
N PRO A 72 -8.09 3.46 -4.27
CA PRO A 72 -7.69 2.09 -4.55
C PRO A 72 -8.75 1.11 -4.05
N ASP A 73 -9.07 0.12 -4.87
CA ASP A 73 -9.92 -1.02 -4.53
C ASP A 73 -9.09 -2.31 -4.32
N SER A 74 -7.77 -2.24 -4.56
CA SER A 74 -6.86 -3.35 -4.39
C SER A 74 -5.47 -2.95 -3.91
N LEU A 75 -4.92 -3.73 -2.98
CA LEU A 75 -3.52 -3.72 -2.57
C LEU A 75 -2.85 -5.03 -2.98
N SER A 76 -1.88 -4.97 -3.88
CA SER A 76 -1.01 -6.12 -4.16
C SER A 76 0.17 -6.10 -3.20
N LEU A 77 0.27 -7.07 -2.28
CA LEU A 77 1.34 -7.16 -1.29
C LEU A 77 2.28 -8.34 -1.63
N ARG A 78 3.59 -8.12 -1.58
CA ARG A 78 4.61 -9.13 -1.92
C ARG A 78 5.52 -9.50 -0.77
N SER A 79 5.71 -8.60 0.19
CA SER A 79 6.50 -8.85 1.39
C SER A 79 6.03 -7.96 2.54
N LYS A 80 6.30 -8.40 3.77
CA LYS A 80 5.98 -7.69 5.01
C LYS A 80 4.48 -7.55 5.25
N ALA A 81 4.12 -6.69 6.19
CA ALA A 81 2.75 -6.52 6.64
C ALA A 81 2.07 -5.24 6.13
N ALA A 82 0.75 -5.31 6.03
CA ALA A 82 -0.13 -4.15 5.87
C ALA A 82 -1.36 -4.29 6.77
N LEU A 83 -1.77 -3.20 7.42
CA LEU A 83 -3.08 -3.04 8.06
C LEU A 83 -3.98 -2.29 7.08
N VAL A 84 -5.17 -2.82 6.82
CA VAL A 84 -6.18 -2.19 5.98
C VAL A 84 -7.41 -1.93 6.83
N ASP A 85 -7.91 -0.71 6.79
CA ASP A 85 -9.17 -0.30 7.39
C ASP A 85 -10.06 0.31 6.32
N VAL A 86 -11.24 -0.26 6.13
CA VAL A 86 -12.23 0.22 5.17
C VAL A 86 -13.47 0.63 5.93
N ASP A 87 -13.84 1.90 5.83
CA ASP A 87 -15.11 2.41 6.34
C ASP A 87 -16.24 2.08 5.35
N SER A 88 -17.10 1.12 5.70
CA SER A 88 -18.26 0.73 4.87
C SER A 88 -19.30 1.83 4.68
N SER A 89 -19.31 2.87 5.52
CA SER A 89 -20.23 4.00 5.33
C SER A 89 -19.80 4.90 4.17
N GLN A 90 -18.50 4.91 3.86
CA GLN A 90 -17.90 5.75 2.82
C GLN A 90 -17.47 4.95 1.59
N HIS A 91 -17.19 3.66 1.75
CA HIS A 91 -16.74 2.79 0.68
C HIS A 91 -17.89 1.90 0.18
N ARG A 92 -18.39 2.20 -1.04
CA ARG A 92 -19.48 1.44 -1.68
C ARG A 92 -18.97 0.14 -2.34
N GLY A 93 -17.66 0.02 -2.57
CA GLY A 93 -17.00 -1.10 -3.22
C GLY A 93 -16.50 -2.19 -2.25
N GLY A 94 -15.92 -3.24 -2.82
CA GLY A 94 -15.11 -4.18 -2.05
C GLY A 94 -13.64 -3.79 -2.14
N PHE A 95 -12.88 -4.02 -1.07
CA PHE A 95 -11.44 -3.88 -1.09
C PHE A 95 -10.78 -5.27 -1.00
N GLN A 96 -9.68 -5.47 -1.71
CA GLN A 96 -8.94 -6.73 -1.65
C GLN A 96 -7.44 -6.51 -1.40
N VAL A 97 -6.83 -7.40 -0.61
CA VAL A 97 -5.38 -7.59 -0.60
C VAL A 97 -5.05 -8.86 -1.36
N VAL A 98 -4.22 -8.72 -2.38
CA VAL A 98 -3.75 -9.81 -3.24
C VAL A 98 -2.30 -10.09 -2.92
N THR A 99 -2.03 -11.32 -2.50
CA THR A 99 -0.70 -11.85 -2.22
C THR A 99 -0.39 -13.01 -3.16
N PRO A 100 0.86 -13.49 -3.24
CA PRO A 100 1.17 -14.68 -4.05
C PRO A 100 0.40 -15.94 -3.65
N GLN A 101 -0.02 -16.06 -2.38
CA GLN A 101 -0.65 -17.27 -1.83
C GLN A 101 -2.18 -17.14 -1.67
N ALA A 102 -2.65 -15.92 -1.44
CA ALA A 102 -4.03 -15.68 -1.03
C ALA A 102 -4.59 -14.36 -1.56
N ILE A 103 -5.91 -14.34 -1.71
CA ILE A 103 -6.72 -13.15 -1.89
C ILE A 103 -7.59 -13.04 -0.65
N ALA A 104 -7.54 -11.89 -0.01
CA ALA A 104 -8.39 -11.57 1.12
C ALA A 104 -9.21 -10.33 0.78
N ALA A 105 -10.53 -10.43 0.92
CA ALA A 105 -11.48 -9.47 0.36
C ALA A 105 -12.61 -9.17 1.35
N VAL A 106 -13.06 -7.91 1.33
CA VAL A 106 -13.91 -7.34 2.37
C VAL A 106 -14.93 -6.36 1.84
N ARG A 107 -15.93 -6.08 2.68
CA ARG A 107 -16.79 -4.89 2.64
C ARG A 107 -16.87 -4.34 4.07
N GLY A 108 -16.08 -3.30 4.39
CA GLY A 108 -16.12 -2.63 5.70
C GLY A 108 -15.48 -3.38 6.87
N THR A 109 -14.16 -3.36 6.98
CA THR A 109 -13.42 -4.15 7.99
C THR A 109 -12.06 -3.55 8.31
N GLN A 110 -11.53 -3.89 9.48
CA GLN A 110 -10.11 -3.71 9.76
C GLN A 110 -9.42 -5.06 9.92
N TRP A 111 -8.30 -5.22 9.23
CA TRP A 111 -7.60 -6.49 9.13
C TRP A 111 -6.16 -6.30 8.67
N ALA A 112 -5.30 -7.23 9.06
CA ALA A 112 -3.89 -7.23 8.74
C ALA A 112 -3.52 -8.41 7.85
N VAL A 113 -2.59 -8.18 6.93
CA VAL A 113 -1.97 -9.20 6.08
C VAL A 113 -0.47 -9.14 6.25
N ASP A 114 0.18 -10.28 6.47
CA ASP A 114 1.64 -10.41 6.48
C ASP A 114 2.07 -11.43 5.44
N VAL A 115 3.06 -11.06 4.61
CA VAL A 115 3.69 -11.96 3.64
C VAL A 115 5.12 -12.23 4.08
N LYS A 116 5.36 -13.44 4.59
CA LYS A 116 6.65 -13.86 5.13
C LYS A 116 6.91 -15.34 4.83
N GLY A 117 8.14 -15.66 4.38
CA GLY A 117 8.59 -17.05 4.24
C GLY A 117 7.69 -17.92 3.35
N GLY A 118 7.13 -17.36 2.28
CA GLY A 118 6.22 -18.09 1.40
C GLY A 118 4.82 -18.34 1.97
N THR A 119 4.47 -17.71 3.09
CA THR A 119 3.16 -17.76 3.73
C THR A 119 2.50 -16.39 3.70
N THR A 120 1.20 -16.36 3.42
CA THR A 120 0.34 -15.21 3.69
C THR A 120 -0.46 -15.47 4.95
N SER A 121 -0.26 -14.65 5.96
CA SER A 121 -1.02 -14.68 7.20
C SER A 121 -2.03 -13.54 7.19
N VAL A 122 -3.30 -13.85 7.50
CA VAL A 122 -4.38 -12.86 7.58
C VAL A 122 -4.96 -12.87 8.98
N LEU A 123 -5.16 -11.70 9.57
CA LEU A 123 -5.76 -11.50 10.90
C LEU A 123 -6.88 -10.46 10.78
N VAL A 124 -8.01 -10.72 11.41
CA VAL A 124 -9.12 -9.75 11.47
C VAL A 124 -9.17 -9.09 12.83
N THR A 125 -9.22 -7.76 12.88
CA THR A 125 -9.42 -7.00 14.12
C THR A 125 -10.85 -6.52 14.25
N ARG A 126 -11.52 -6.21 13.13
CA ARG A 126 -12.93 -5.79 13.09
C ARG A 126 -13.62 -6.24 11.80
N GLY A 127 -14.88 -6.68 11.95
CA GLY A 127 -15.73 -7.08 10.83
C GLY A 127 -15.47 -8.52 10.37
N ARG A 128 -15.65 -8.80 9.08
CA ARG A 128 -15.48 -10.15 8.51
C ARG A 128 -14.72 -10.14 7.19
N VAL A 129 -13.73 -11.02 7.06
CA VAL A 129 -12.86 -11.09 5.89
C VAL A 129 -13.00 -12.44 5.21
N GLY A 130 -13.30 -12.43 3.92
CA GLY A 130 -13.25 -13.63 3.09
C GLY A 130 -11.82 -13.85 2.61
N VAL A 131 -11.23 -15.01 2.90
CA VAL A 131 -9.87 -15.38 2.48
C VAL A 131 -9.93 -16.63 1.63
N ARG A 132 -9.27 -16.61 0.48
CA ARG A 132 -9.19 -17.75 -0.43
C ARG A 132 -7.85 -17.83 -1.11
N ARG A 133 -7.58 -19.01 -1.67
CA ARG A 133 -6.54 -19.19 -2.68
C ARG A 133 -7.02 -18.61 -4.02
N PRO A 134 -6.13 -18.25 -4.96
CA PRO A 134 -6.53 -17.78 -6.29
C PRO A 134 -7.53 -18.69 -7.01
N ALA A 135 -7.39 -20.01 -6.88
CA ALA A 135 -8.26 -21.02 -7.49
C ALA A 135 -8.86 -22.00 -6.45
N GLY A 136 -9.30 -21.50 -5.29
CA GLY A 136 -9.85 -22.35 -4.23
C GLY A 136 -11.05 -21.73 -3.50
N PRO A 137 -11.73 -22.52 -2.65
CA PRO A 137 -12.86 -22.04 -1.86
C PRO A 137 -12.42 -20.95 -0.87
N ALA A 138 -13.37 -20.08 -0.52
CA ALA A 138 -13.18 -19.06 0.50
C ALA A 138 -13.55 -19.58 1.90
N VAL A 139 -12.81 -19.11 2.90
CA VAL A 139 -13.18 -19.16 4.31
C VAL A 139 -13.45 -17.75 4.80
N THR A 140 -14.33 -17.62 5.79
CA THR A 140 -14.65 -16.32 6.41
C THR A 140 -14.05 -16.26 7.80
N LEU A 141 -13.34 -15.17 8.08
CA LEU A 141 -12.74 -14.88 9.37
C LEU A 141 -13.54 -13.77 10.06
N GLY A 142 -13.70 -13.87 11.38
CA GLY A 142 -14.20 -12.82 12.28
C GLY A 142 -13.11 -12.26 13.20
N PRO A 143 -13.46 -11.32 14.10
CA PRO A 143 -12.49 -10.64 14.95
C PRO A 143 -11.67 -11.60 15.83
N GLY A 144 -10.35 -11.40 15.88
CA GLY A 144 -9.40 -12.25 16.61
C GLY A 144 -9.04 -13.55 15.88
N GLU A 145 -9.73 -13.88 14.79
CA GLU A 145 -9.40 -15.03 13.96
C GLU A 145 -8.36 -14.67 12.91
N GLY A 146 -7.54 -15.66 12.59
CA GLY A 146 -6.61 -15.60 11.49
C GLY A 146 -6.44 -16.91 10.77
N VAL A 147 -5.80 -16.84 9.61
CA VAL A 147 -5.49 -17.97 8.75
C VAL A 147 -4.10 -17.83 8.17
N ASP A 148 -3.39 -18.94 8.05
CA ASP A 148 -2.10 -19.04 7.40
C ASP A 148 -2.25 -19.77 6.07
N VAL A 149 -1.81 -19.12 5.00
CA VAL A 149 -1.97 -19.61 3.63
C VAL A 149 -0.59 -19.80 3.00
N THR A 150 -0.13 -21.04 2.95
CA THR A 150 1.05 -21.48 2.18
C THR A 150 0.66 -21.81 0.74
N ARG A 151 1.56 -22.18 -0.18
CA ARG A 151 1.13 -22.74 -1.47
C ARG A 151 0.52 -24.15 -1.30
N GLY A 152 -0.38 -24.55 -2.19
CA GLY A 152 -0.98 -25.89 -2.20
C GLY A 152 -2.50 -25.86 -2.30
N THR A 153 -3.11 -27.03 -2.08
CA THR A 153 -4.55 -27.28 -2.23
C THR A 153 -5.26 -27.67 -0.93
N ALA A 154 -4.51 -27.79 0.17
CA ALA A 154 -5.08 -28.11 1.48
C ALA A 154 -6.12 -27.05 1.90
N ALA A 155 -7.15 -27.53 2.60
CA ALA A 155 -8.20 -26.68 3.15
C ALA A 155 -7.62 -25.62 4.08
N LEU A 156 -8.16 -24.40 4.00
CA LEU A 156 -7.75 -23.31 4.87
C LEU A 156 -8.33 -23.52 6.27
N THR A 157 -7.49 -23.46 7.30
CA THR A 157 -7.91 -23.62 8.69
C THR A 157 -7.98 -22.27 9.39
N VAL A 158 -9.19 -21.83 9.72
CA VAL A 158 -9.42 -20.64 10.54
C VAL A 158 -9.11 -20.96 12.00
N ARG A 159 -8.40 -20.07 12.69
CA ARG A 159 -8.05 -20.21 14.10
C ARG A 159 -8.13 -18.88 14.81
N THR A 160 -8.61 -18.86 16.05
CA THR A 160 -8.35 -17.74 16.95
C THR A 160 -6.85 -17.68 17.23
N TRP A 161 -6.23 -16.53 16.95
CA TRP A 161 -4.81 -16.38 17.20
C TRP A 161 -4.53 -16.05 18.67
N PRO A 162 -3.48 -16.63 19.28
CA PRO A 162 -3.05 -16.23 20.62
C PRO A 162 -2.70 -14.74 20.67
N ALA A 163 -3.05 -14.08 21.78
CA ALA A 163 -2.82 -12.64 21.97
C ALA A 163 -1.37 -12.18 21.69
N PRO A 164 -0.32 -12.93 22.10
CA PRO A 164 1.07 -12.54 21.78
C PRO A 164 1.35 -12.47 20.27
N ARG A 165 0.76 -13.40 19.50
CA ARG A 165 0.92 -13.43 18.03
C ARG A 165 0.23 -12.23 17.39
N VAL A 166 -0.97 -11.89 17.85
CA VAL A 166 -1.72 -10.70 17.42
C VAL A 166 -0.91 -9.43 17.71
N ALA A 167 -0.46 -9.26 18.95
CA ALA A 167 0.32 -8.09 19.37
C ALA A 167 1.63 -7.95 18.58
N ALA A 168 2.33 -9.05 18.30
CA ALA A 168 3.56 -9.03 17.51
C ALA A 168 3.34 -8.54 16.07
N LEU A 169 2.20 -8.88 15.44
CA LEU A 169 1.87 -8.37 14.11
C LEU A 169 1.45 -6.89 14.17
N LEU A 170 0.56 -6.54 15.10
CA LEU A 170 -0.01 -5.20 15.21
C LEU A 170 1.03 -4.14 15.62
N SER A 171 1.97 -4.47 16.51
CA SER A 171 3.06 -3.58 16.90
C SER A 171 3.98 -3.20 15.74
N ARG A 172 4.27 -4.13 14.81
CA ARG A 172 4.99 -3.83 13.56
C ARG A 172 4.25 -2.80 12.71
N LEU A 173 2.92 -2.76 12.81
CA LEU A 173 2.04 -1.85 12.09
C LEU A 173 1.76 -0.56 12.87
N GLY A 174 2.35 -0.39 14.06
CA GLY A 174 2.19 0.81 14.90
C GLY A 174 0.81 0.90 15.57
N GLN A 175 0.19 -0.24 15.83
CA GLN A 175 -1.02 -0.36 16.65
C GLN A 175 -0.66 -0.77 18.08
#